data_AF-A0A945B4I1-F1
#
_entry.id   AF-A0A945B4I1-F1
#
_cell.length_a   1.000
_cell.length_b   1.000
_cell.length_c   1.000
_cell.angle_alpha   90.00
_cell.angle_beta   90.00
_cell.angle_gamma   90.00
#
_symmetry.space_group_name_H-M   'P 1'
#
loop_
_entity.id
_entity.type
_entity.pdbx_description
1 polymer ?
#
loop_
_entity_poly.entity_id
_entity_poly.type
_entity_poly.pdbx_seq_one_letter_code
_entity_poly.pdbx_strand_id
1 'polypeptide(L)'
;MPRNMRFTLTADSFLRQQKTITRRFGWAFLKPDDRVCGDKAMGLQPGESIGRLGLIQIVCCHRDPLNNITQDDDAQLEFQRSNQATIPLHSQRIPLSW
;
A
#
# COMPACT_ATOMS: atom_id res chain seq x y z
N MET A 1 3.53 -0.65 20.85
CA MET A 1 2.53 -1.40 20.04
C MET A 1 2.38 -0.73 18.69
N PRO A 2 2.30 -1.48 17.58
CA PRO A 2 2.12 -0.90 16.24
C PRO A 2 0.76 -0.22 16.13
N ARG A 3 0.69 0.89 15.36
CA ARG A 3 -0.53 1.70 15.19
C ARG A 3 -1.50 0.98 14.25
N ASN A 4 -2.80 1.09 14.46
CA ASN A 4 -3.80 0.46 13.61
C ASN A 4 -4.19 1.36 12.42
N MET A 5 -4.27 0.76 11.23
CA MET A 5 -4.70 1.41 9.99
C MET A 5 -5.85 0.61 9.38
N ARG A 6 -7.01 1.27 9.25
CA ARG A 6 -8.24 0.63 8.82
C ARG A 6 -8.36 0.49 7.30
N PHE A 7 -8.59 -0.70 6.78
CA PHE A 7 -8.84 -0.94 5.35
C PHE A 7 -10.31 -1.33 5.16
N THR A 8 -11.12 -0.39 4.68
CA THR A 8 -12.59 -0.57 4.54
C THR A 8 -12.96 -1.18 3.19
N LEU A 9 -12.55 -0.53 2.11
CA LEU A 9 -12.86 -0.93 0.73
C LEU A 9 -11.82 -1.89 0.15
N THR A 10 -10.59 -1.85 0.66
CA THR A 10 -9.43 -2.55 0.10
C THR A 10 -8.91 -3.67 1.01
N ALA A 11 -9.76 -4.20 1.89
CA ALA A 11 -9.40 -5.30 2.79
C ALA A 11 -9.02 -6.58 2.02
N ASP A 12 -9.73 -6.88 0.94
CA ASP A 12 -9.44 -8.03 0.08
C ASP A 12 -8.09 -7.84 -0.65
N SER A 13 -7.84 -6.66 -1.23
CA SER A 13 -6.55 -6.31 -1.85
C SER A 13 -5.38 -6.35 -0.85
N PHE A 14 -5.63 -6.00 0.43
CA PHE A 14 -4.64 -6.13 1.51
C PHE A 14 -4.33 -7.61 1.79
N LEU A 15 -5.36 -8.44 1.96
CA LEU A 15 -5.20 -9.88 2.22
C LEU A 15 -4.49 -10.60 1.06
N ARG A 16 -4.80 -10.20 -0.18
CA ARG A 16 -4.15 -10.69 -1.40
C ARG A 16 -2.77 -10.07 -1.66
N GLN A 17 -2.35 -9.10 -0.83
CA GLN A 17 -1.10 -8.37 -0.97
C GLN A 17 -0.92 -7.72 -2.36
N GLN A 18 -2.03 -7.27 -2.97
CA GLN A 18 -2.05 -6.63 -4.30
C GLN A 18 -1.86 -5.12 -4.20
N LYS A 19 -2.25 -4.52 -3.07
CA LYS A 19 -2.09 -3.09 -2.81
C LYS A 19 -0.73 -2.78 -2.22
N THR A 20 0.12 -2.06 -2.95
CA THR A 20 1.49 -1.70 -2.53
C THR A 20 1.59 -0.27 -2.01
N ILE A 21 0.71 0.64 -2.49
CA ILE A 21 0.70 2.05 -2.11
C ILE A 21 -0.61 2.41 -1.39
N THR A 22 -0.50 3.21 -0.33
CA THR A 22 -1.63 3.77 0.42
C THR A 22 -1.43 5.27 0.60
N ARG A 23 -2.42 6.08 0.19
CA ARG A 23 -2.45 7.53 0.37
C ARG A 23 -3.46 7.88 1.46
N ARG A 24 -3.04 8.60 2.52
CA ARG A 24 -3.89 8.94 3.66
C ARG A 24 -3.59 10.31 4.25
N PHE A 25 -4.65 11.08 4.47
CA PHE A 25 -4.58 12.28 5.31
C PHE A 25 -4.42 11.91 6.79
N GLY A 26 -3.67 12.72 7.54
CA GLY A 26 -3.46 12.52 8.99
C GLY A 26 -2.39 11.49 9.39
N TRP A 27 -1.67 10.91 8.43
CA TRP A 27 -0.58 9.95 8.69
C TRP A 27 0.83 10.51 8.38
N ALA A 28 0.95 11.83 8.35
CA ALA A 28 2.17 12.55 7.99
C ALA A 28 3.36 12.36 8.97
N PHE A 29 3.14 11.66 10.09
CA PHE A 29 4.15 11.31 11.09
C PHE A 29 4.81 9.94 10.84
N LEU A 30 4.30 9.13 9.90
CA LEU A 30 4.89 7.83 9.58
C LEU A 30 6.30 7.99 9.03
N LYS A 31 7.17 7.06 9.41
CA LYS A 31 8.53 6.94 8.91
C LYS A 31 8.70 5.62 8.17
N PRO A 32 9.66 5.53 7.23
CA PRO A 32 10.18 4.24 6.78
C PRO A 32 10.52 3.35 7.99
N ASP A 33 10.33 2.05 7.81
CA ASP A 33 10.47 0.99 8.82
C ASP A 33 9.43 0.95 9.94
N ASP A 34 8.52 1.93 10.02
CA ASP A 34 7.38 1.84 10.93
C ASP A 34 6.52 0.61 10.61
N ARG A 35 6.04 -0.05 11.67
CA ARG A 35 5.11 -1.17 11.55
C ARG A 35 3.70 -0.73 11.90
N VAL A 36 2.76 -1.05 11.01
CA VAL A 36 1.35 -0.70 11.13
C VAL A 36 0.52 -1.97 11.04
N CYS A 37 -0.50 -2.09 11.89
CA CYS A 37 -1.45 -3.21 11.84
C CYS A 37 -2.64 -2.80 10.97
N GLY A 38 -2.87 -3.52 9.88
CA GLY A 38 -4.11 -3.44 9.11
C GLY A 38 -5.27 -3.97 9.94
N ASP A 39 -6.39 -3.25 9.99
CA ASP A 39 -7.63 -3.71 10.59
C ASP A 39 -8.81 -3.61 9.62
N LYS A 40 -9.82 -4.47 9.83
CA LYS A 40 -11.11 -4.40 9.15
C LYS A 40 -12.18 -4.21 10.21
N ALA A 41 -12.71 -3.00 10.30
CA ALA A 41 -13.74 -2.66 11.27
C ALA A 41 -15.10 -2.28 10.62
N MET A 42 -15.28 -2.56 9.32
CA MET A 42 -16.57 -2.33 8.65
C MET A 42 -17.53 -3.47 8.92
N GLY A 43 -18.76 -3.14 9.34
CA GLY A 43 -19.84 -4.10 9.51
C GLY A 43 -19.80 -4.91 10.82
N LEU A 44 -18.98 -4.50 11.80
CA LEU A 44 -18.93 -5.17 13.10
C LEU A 44 -20.27 -5.07 13.81
N GLN A 45 -20.80 -6.20 14.26
CA GLN A 45 -21.98 -6.22 15.11
C GLN A 45 -21.64 -5.76 16.54
N PRO A 46 -22.62 -5.25 17.32
CA PRO A 46 -22.40 -4.95 18.74
C PRO A 46 -21.85 -6.19 19.48
N GLY A 47 -20.67 -6.05 20.08
CA GLY A 47 -19.96 -7.13 20.77
C GLY A 47 -18.89 -7.86 19.95
N GLU A 48 -18.81 -7.57 18.64
CA GLU A 48 -17.78 -8.15 17.77
C GLU A 48 -16.46 -7.37 17.89
N SER A 49 -15.35 -8.11 17.97
CA SER A 49 -14.01 -7.52 18.10
C SER A 49 -13.42 -7.15 16.73
N ILE A 50 -12.62 -6.09 16.70
CA ILE A 50 -11.93 -5.64 15.48
C ILE A 50 -10.99 -6.75 15.00
N GLY A 51 -11.27 -7.29 13.81
CA GLY A 51 -10.39 -8.24 13.13
C GLY A 51 -9.11 -7.56 12.66
N ARG A 52 -7.96 -8.06 13.14
CA ARG A 52 -6.64 -7.67 12.62
C ARG A 52 -6.39 -8.41 11.32
N LEU A 53 -6.10 -7.67 10.25
CA LEU A 53 -5.78 -8.24 8.93
C LEU A 53 -4.33 -8.73 8.87
N GLY A 54 -3.40 -7.95 9.40
CA GLY A 54 -1.97 -8.28 9.37
C GLY A 54 -1.09 -7.08 9.67
N LEU A 55 0.22 -7.33 9.84
CA LEU A 55 1.22 -6.27 10.01
C LEU A 55 1.85 -5.94 8.66
N ILE A 56 2.04 -4.66 8.40
CA ILE A 56 2.81 -4.15 7.25
C ILE A 56 3.96 -3.28 7.75
N GLN A 57 5.04 -3.26 6.98
CA GLN A 57 6.17 -2.34 7.17
C GLN A 57 6.08 -1.24 6.12
N ILE A 58 6.28 0.00 6.55
CA ILE A 58 6.33 1.15 5.66
C ILE A 58 7.71 1.20 5.01
N VAL A 59 7.76 1.17 3.67
CA VAL A 59 9.02 1.22 2.92
C VAL A 59 9.41 2.66 2.61
N CYS A 60 8.45 3.50 2.23
CA CYS A 60 8.67 4.91 1.93
C CYS A 60 7.46 5.76 2.33
N CYS A 61 7.72 7.03 2.62
CA CYS A 61 6.70 8.04 2.89
C CYS A 61 6.98 9.26 2.02
N HIS A 62 5.99 9.70 1.26
CA HIS A 62 6.04 10.95 0.53
C HIS A 62 4.77 11.76 0.77
N ARG A 63 4.85 13.09 0.61
CA ARG A 63 3.72 14.00 0.78
C ARG A 63 3.40 14.61 -0.58
N ASP A 64 2.34 14.11 -1.20
CA ASP A 64 1.81 14.68 -2.42
C ASP A 64 0.66 15.64 -2.13
N PRO A 65 0.61 16.82 -2.77
CA PRO A 65 -0.58 17.63 -2.74
C PRO A 65 -1.69 16.94 -3.56
N LEU A 66 -2.93 17.06 -3.11
CA LEU A 66 -4.07 16.33 -3.68
C LEU A 66 -4.30 16.63 -5.16
N ASN A 67 -3.95 17.84 -5.61
CA ASN A 67 -4.06 18.27 -7.00
C ASN A 67 -3.02 17.64 -7.94
N ASN A 68 -2.00 16.96 -7.40
CA ASN A 68 -0.95 16.29 -8.18
C ASN A 68 -1.21 14.78 -8.32
N ILE A 69 -2.33 14.27 -7.81
CA ILE A 69 -2.70 12.86 -7.94
C ILE A 69 -3.42 12.66 -9.27
N THR A 70 -2.82 11.89 -10.16
CA THR A 70 -3.39 11.55 -11.46
C THR A 70 -4.04 10.16 -11.45
N GLN A 71 -4.86 9.85 -12.45
CA GLN A 71 -5.48 8.53 -12.57
C GLN A 71 -4.46 7.43 -12.87
N ASP A 72 -3.33 7.76 -13.50
CA ASP A 72 -2.22 6.83 -13.72
C ASP A 72 -1.53 6.43 -12.39
N ASP A 73 -1.52 7.33 -11.40
CA ASP A 73 -1.04 7.02 -10.05
C ASP A 73 -1.96 6.04 -9.30
N ASP A 74 -3.24 5.99 -9.67
CA ASP A 74 -4.25 5.10 -9.07
C ASP A 74 -4.07 3.66 -9.58
N ALA A 75 -3.69 3.48 -10.85
CA ALA A 75 -3.40 2.17 -11.44
C ALA A 75 -2.18 1.48 -10.79
N GLN A 76 -1.22 2.25 -10.25
CA GLN A 76 -0.11 1.71 -9.48
C GLN A 76 -0.52 1.22 -8.07
N LEU A 77 -1.72 1.57 -7.58
CA LEU A 77 -2.22 1.09 -6.29
C LEU A 77 -2.64 -0.39 -6.33
N GLU A 78 -2.76 -1.00 -7.52
CA GLU A 78 -3.19 -2.39 -7.71
C GLU A 78 -2.10 -3.30 -8.31
N PHE A 79 -0.95 -2.74 -8.71
CA PHE A 79 0.03 -3.48 -9.49
C PHE A 79 1.46 -3.26 -8.98
N GLN A 80 2.01 -4.25 -8.28
CA GLN A 80 3.38 -4.72 -8.48
C GLN A 80 3.64 -6.05 -7.75
N ARG A 81 3.21 -7.15 -8.40
CA ARG A 81 3.95 -8.41 -8.39
C ARG A 81 3.94 -9.01 -9.81
N SER A 82 4.68 -8.38 -10.71
CA SER A 82 5.40 -9.13 -11.73
C SER A 82 6.87 -9.05 -11.36
N ASN A 83 7.35 -10.06 -10.65
CA ASN A 83 8.78 -10.32 -10.64
C ASN A 83 9.13 -10.76 -12.08
N GLN A 84 9.92 -9.95 -12.77
CA GLN A 84 10.53 -10.18 -14.08
C GLN A 84 9.63 -10.14 -15.32
N ALA A 85 10.19 -9.50 -16.37
CA ALA A 85 9.82 -9.55 -17.78
C ALA A 85 8.49 -8.90 -18.22
N THR A 86 8.57 -7.61 -18.58
CA THR A 86 8.46 -7.13 -19.98
C THR A 86 8.29 -5.61 -19.92
N ILE A 87 9.39 -4.90 -20.09
CA ILE A 87 9.38 -3.47 -20.44
C ILE A 87 9.43 -3.42 -21.96
N PRO A 88 8.39 -2.96 -22.68
CA PRO A 88 8.55 -2.66 -24.10
C PRO A 88 8.91 -1.18 -24.20
N LEU A 89 10.17 -0.83 -23.97
CA LEU A 89 10.66 0.46 -24.45
C LEU A 89 12.03 0.27 -25.09
N HIS A 90 11.98 0.34 -26.41
CA HIS A 90 13.03 0.87 -27.25
C HIS A 90 13.70 2.05 -26.53
N SER A 91 14.81 1.80 -25.83
CA SER A 91 15.97 2.68 -25.74
C SER A 91 16.96 2.13 -24.71
N GLN A 92 17.98 1.47 -25.27
CA GLN A 92 19.36 1.33 -24.79
C GLN A 92 19.63 0.44 -23.56
N ARG A 93 20.19 -0.74 -23.87
CA ARG A 93 20.77 -1.73 -22.96
C ARG A 93 22.14 -1.26 -22.45
N ILE A 94 22.38 -1.35 -21.15
CA ILE A 94 23.69 -1.69 -20.60
C ILE A 94 23.45 -2.73 -19.48
N PRO A 95 23.94 -3.97 -19.60
CA PRO A 95 23.80 -4.96 -18.54
C PRO A 95 24.91 -4.80 -17.50
N LEU A 96 24.58 -4.91 -16.22
CA LEU A 96 25.56 -5.19 -15.17
C LEU A 96 25.14 -6.43 -14.39
N SER A 97 26.15 -7.24 -14.09
CA SER A 97 26.10 -8.58 -13.51
C SER A 97 26.19 -8.56 -11.98
N TRP A 98 25.40 -9.46 -11.38
CA TRP A 98 25.28 -9.91 -9.99
C TRP A 98 24.48 -9.01 -9.04
#